data_AF-A0A9K3KQR0-F1
#
_entry.id   AF-A0A9K3KQR0-F1
#
_cell.length_a   1.000
_cell.length_b   1.000
_cell.length_c   1.000
_cell.angle_alpha   90.00
_cell.angle_beta   90.00
_cell.angle_gamma   90.00
#
_symmetry.space_group_name_H-M   'P 1'
#
loop_
_entity.id
_entity.type
_entity.pdbx_description
1 polymer ?
#
loop_
_entity_poly.entity_id
_entity_poly.type
_entity_poly.pdbx_seq_one_letter_code
_entity_poly.pdbx_strand_id
1 'polypeptide(L)'
;MINEIDDKILQAARNKLSWEIVQETQQKPILNLSARDLSPESTIEGTSAVERNYDDISSWKNGERWTATKQLLESLGVDISNEVDILSQCPQLLRLESFMVEETASCIIDLFDVEYVQSEWQLLSYPLDDVVYGLEFVSTMMMMPQSDTRTICAQSSALLLQGIQGGIQERAVQTALGAASEVTSQATKAIASDTMKSFRQLRTNRRNKI
;
A
#
# COMPACT_ATOMS: atom_id res chain seq x y z
N MET A 1 -30.15 8.55 -12.82
CA MET A 1 -29.69 9.93 -13.09
C MET A 1 -28.62 10.24 -12.05
N ILE A 2 -27.36 10.08 -12.42
CA ILE A 2 -26.18 10.45 -11.62
C ILE A 2 -25.82 11.86 -12.08
N ASN A 3 -26.51 12.90 -11.61
CA ASN A 3 -26.27 14.28 -12.06
C ASN A 3 -25.76 15.21 -10.96
N GLU A 4 -25.63 14.77 -9.72
CA GLU A 4 -25.00 15.56 -8.66
C GLU A 4 -24.25 14.62 -7.71
N ILE A 5 -23.19 13.96 -8.19
CA ILE A 5 -22.10 13.66 -7.26
C ILE A 5 -21.50 15.03 -6.96
N ASP A 6 -21.78 15.54 -5.77
CA ASP A 6 -21.33 16.87 -5.32
C ASP A 6 -19.84 17.01 -5.62
N ASP A 7 -19.44 18.13 -6.24
CA ASP A 7 -18.05 18.43 -6.59
C ASP A 7 -17.14 18.30 -5.36
N LYS A 8 -17.69 18.49 -4.16
CA LYS A 8 -17.01 18.26 -2.87
C LYS A 8 -16.63 16.80 -2.65
N ILE A 9 -17.50 15.84 -2.96
CA ILE A 9 -17.23 14.40 -2.83
C ILE A 9 -16.16 13.99 -3.85
N LEU A 10 -16.24 14.51 -5.08
CA LEU A 10 -15.20 14.29 -6.09
C LEU A 10 -13.85 14.87 -5.67
N GLN A 11 -13.83 16.04 -5.04
CA GLN A 11 -12.60 16.62 -4.48
C GLN A 11 -12.08 15.79 -3.30
N ALA A 12 -12.95 15.31 -2.41
CA ALA A 12 -12.55 14.47 -1.29
C ALA A 12 -12.00 13.11 -1.75
N ALA A 13 -12.57 12.52 -2.80
CA ALA A 13 -12.11 11.27 -3.41
C ALA A 13 -10.72 11.38 -4.07
N ARG A 14 -10.27 12.59 -4.42
CA ARG A 14 -8.91 12.86 -4.93
C ARG A 14 -7.85 12.80 -3.84
N ASN A 15 -8.23 12.92 -2.57
CA ASN A 15 -7.26 12.87 -1.49
C ASN A 15 -6.69 11.45 -1.40
N LYS A 16 -5.36 11.35 -1.48
CA LYS A 16 -4.65 10.07 -1.40
C LYS A 16 -4.79 9.48 -0.01
N LEU A 17 -4.98 8.17 0.04
CA LEU A 17 -5.01 7.40 1.29
C LEU A 17 -3.58 7.22 1.83
N SER A 18 -3.48 6.89 3.12
CA SER A 18 -2.20 6.69 3.80
C SER A 18 -1.34 5.60 3.14
N TRP A 19 -1.96 4.48 2.73
CA TRP A 19 -1.28 3.39 2.05
C TRP A 19 -0.75 3.79 0.67
N GLU A 20 -1.47 4.66 -0.06
CA GLU A 20 -1.05 5.15 -1.37
C GLU A 20 0.17 6.06 -1.27
N ILE A 21 0.17 6.93 -0.27
CA ILE A 21 1.32 7.81 0.00
C ILE A 21 2.56 6.96 0.30
N VAL A 22 2.42 5.92 1.13
CA VAL A 22 3.51 5.00 1.45
C VAL A 22 3.99 4.27 0.19
N GLN A 23 3.09 3.73 -0.62
CA GLN A 23 3.44 3.04 -1.85
C GLN A 23 4.18 3.96 -2.84
N GLU A 24 3.71 5.20 -3.03
CA GLU A 24 4.39 6.19 -3.86
C GLU A 24 5.78 6.55 -3.34
N THR A 25 5.96 6.63 -2.02
CA THR A 25 7.29 6.89 -1.43
C THR A 25 8.23 5.70 -1.61
N GLN A 26 7.73 4.47 -1.57
CA GLN A 26 8.53 3.25 -1.79
C GLN A 26 8.90 3.04 -3.27
N GLN A 27 8.02 3.44 -4.19
CA GLN A 27 8.29 3.38 -5.63
C GLN A 27 9.24 4.47 -6.12
N LYS A 28 9.41 5.56 -5.37
CA LYS A 28 10.43 6.56 -5.69
C LYS A 28 11.81 5.96 -5.39
N PRO A 29 12.69 5.82 -6.40
CA PRO A 29 14.01 5.24 -6.18
C PRO A 29 14.79 6.09 -5.17
N ILE A 30 15.08 5.49 -4.01
CA ILE A 30 15.96 6.05 -2.99
C ILE A 30 17.38 6.00 -3.55
N LEU A 31 17.84 7.11 -4.14
CA LEU A 31 19.21 7.38 -4.60
C LEU A 31 19.89 6.22 -5.37
N ASN A 32 20.04 6.40 -6.69
CA ASN A 32 20.91 5.56 -7.53
C ASN A 32 22.39 5.76 -7.14
N LEU A 33 22.89 5.00 -6.16
CA LEU A 33 24.31 4.94 -5.79
C LEU A 33 25.16 4.10 -6.76
N SER A 34 24.52 3.45 -7.73
CA SER A 34 25.14 2.71 -8.84
C SER A 34 25.71 3.60 -9.94
N ALA A 35 25.45 4.91 -9.94
CA ALA A 35 25.86 5.83 -11.01
C ALA A 35 27.36 6.21 -11.00
N ARG A 36 28.25 5.43 -10.36
CA ARG A 36 29.69 5.74 -10.32
C ARG A 36 30.54 4.99 -11.35
N ASP A 37 30.01 4.00 -12.04
CA ASP A 37 30.73 3.39 -13.16
C ASP A 37 29.72 2.93 -14.22
N LEU A 38 29.62 3.68 -15.32
CA LEU A 38 29.67 3.21 -16.72
C LEU A 38 29.11 4.28 -17.67
N SER A 39 29.78 4.40 -18.82
CA SER A 39 29.43 5.15 -20.03
C SER A 39 27.95 5.00 -20.46
N PRO A 40 27.43 5.92 -21.31
CA PRO A 40 26.01 6.07 -21.56
C PRO A 40 25.53 5.08 -22.62
N GLU A 41 25.14 3.87 -22.24
CA GLU A 41 24.29 2.98 -23.03
C GLU A 41 24.01 1.70 -22.26
N SER A 42 23.05 1.75 -21.33
CA SER A 42 22.31 0.57 -20.94
C SER A 42 20.98 0.99 -20.32
N THR A 43 19.99 1.11 -21.21
CA THR A 43 18.58 1.06 -20.89
C THR A 43 18.34 -0.21 -20.06
N ILE A 44 18.15 -0.05 -18.75
CA ILE A 44 17.74 -1.14 -17.87
C ILE A 44 16.25 -1.36 -18.15
N GLU A 45 15.97 -2.15 -19.19
CA GLU A 45 14.75 -2.93 -19.29
C GLU A 45 14.79 -3.97 -18.18
N GLY A 46 13.71 -4.08 -17.39
CA GLY A 46 13.55 -5.20 -16.46
C GLY A 46 13.30 -4.84 -15.01
N THR A 47 12.45 -3.85 -14.74
CA THR A 47 11.43 -4.04 -13.71
C THR A 47 10.15 -3.56 -14.34
N SER A 48 9.27 -4.49 -14.72
CA SER A 48 7.87 -4.17 -14.97
C SER A 48 7.30 -3.64 -13.67
N ALA A 49 7.47 -2.34 -13.45
CA ALA A 49 6.45 -1.57 -12.79
C ALA A 49 5.18 -1.92 -13.56
N VAL A 50 4.32 -2.73 -12.94
CA VAL A 50 2.90 -2.63 -13.22
C VAL A 50 2.56 -1.21 -12.79
N GLU A 51 2.82 -0.24 -13.69
CA GLU A 51 2.15 1.03 -13.72
C GLU A 51 0.68 0.65 -13.85
N ARG A 52 0.03 0.40 -12.72
CA ARG A 52 -1.42 0.42 -12.65
C ARG A 52 -1.75 1.80 -13.14
N ASN A 53 -2.27 1.85 -14.36
CA ASN A 53 -2.48 3.06 -15.12
C ASN A 53 -3.60 3.85 -14.41
N TYR A 54 -3.23 4.62 -13.38
CA TYR A 54 -4.13 5.49 -12.62
C TYR A 54 -4.64 6.68 -13.47
N ASP A 55 -4.21 6.79 -14.72
CA ASP A 55 -4.50 7.93 -15.61
C ASP A 55 -5.88 7.89 -16.28
N ASP A 56 -6.68 6.82 -16.14
CA ASP A 56 -8.05 6.86 -16.65
C ASP A 56 -9.02 7.54 -15.67
N ILE A 57 -8.78 8.84 -15.49
CA ILE A 57 -9.54 9.73 -14.60
C ILE A 57 -11.01 9.85 -15.05
N SER A 58 -11.30 9.49 -16.30
CA SER A 58 -12.63 9.59 -16.90
C SER A 58 -13.63 8.58 -16.32
N SER A 59 -13.17 7.34 -16.09
CA SER A 59 -14.01 6.21 -15.67
C SER A 59 -14.61 6.35 -14.25
N TRP A 60 -13.92 7.01 -13.32
CA TRP A 60 -14.42 7.19 -11.95
C TRP A 60 -15.21 8.49 -11.75
N LYS A 61 -14.95 9.53 -12.55
CA LYS A 61 -15.75 10.76 -12.56
C LYS A 61 -17.19 10.54 -13.02
N ASN A 62 -17.39 9.56 -13.90
CA ASN A 62 -18.72 9.17 -14.39
C ASN A 62 -19.47 8.26 -13.41
N GLY A 63 -18.83 7.83 -12.32
CA GLY A 63 -19.44 6.93 -11.33
C GLY A 63 -19.57 5.47 -11.78
N GLU A 64 -19.06 5.09 -12.96
CA GLU A 64 -19.19 3.73 -13.51
C GLU A 64 -18.56 2.68 -12.57
N ARG A 65 -17.37 2.99 -12.02
CA ARG A 65 -16.71 2.12 -11.02
C ARG A 65 -17.54 1.92 -9.77
N TRP A 66 -18.22 2.97 -9.31
CA TRP A 66 -19.09 2.86 -8.15
C TRP A 66 -20.32 2.02 -8.45
N THR A 67 -20.92 2.16 -9.64
CA THR A 67 -22.07 1.31 -10.02
C THR A 67 -21.73 -0.17 -10.06
N ALA A 68 -20.53 -0.54 -10.55
CA ALA A 68 -20.05 -1.92 -10.50
C ALA A 68 -19.80 -2.39 -9.07
N THR A 69 -19.14 -1.55 -8.25
CA THR A 69 -18.87 -1.83 -6.84
C THR A 69 -20.17 -2.02 -6.04
N LYS A 70 -21.18 -1.19 -6.31
CA LYS A 70 -22.51 -1.28 -5.71
C LYS A 70 -23.18 -2.62 -6.00
N GLN A 71 -23.18 -3.06 -7.26
CA GLN A 71 -23.75 -4.36 -7.64
C GLN A 71 -23.07 -5.53 -6.93
N LEU A 72 -21.74 -5.46 -6.77
CA LEU A 72 -20.98 -6.49 -6.06
C LEU A 72 -21.30 -6.48 -4.56
N LEU A 73 -21.33 -5.32 -3.93
CA LEU A 73 -21.66 -5.19 -2.51
C LEU A 73 -23.12 -5.62 -2.22
N GLU A 74 -24.07 -5.29 -3.09
CA GLU A 74 -25.46 -5.78 -3.01
C GLU A 74 -25.52 -7.31 -3.13
N SER A 75 -24.68 -7.92 -3.99
CA SER A 75 -24.60 -9.38 -4.12
C SER A 75 -24.06 -10.08 -2.86
N LEU A 76 -23.24 -9.36 -2.08
CA LEU A 76 -22.73 -9.80 -0.78
C LEU A 76 -23.72 -9.57 0.37
N GLY A 77 -24.91 -9.00 0.09
CA GLY A 77 -25.96 -8.75 1.08
C GLY A 77 -25.80 -7.44 1.86
N VAL A 78 -24.92 -6.54 1.41
CA VAL A 78 -24.75 -5.22 2.02
C VAL A 78 -25.86 -4.28 1.52
N ASP A 79 -26.58 -3.63 2.44
CA ASP A 79 -27.61 -2.66 2.09
C ASP A 79 -26.99 -1.30 1.72
N ILE A 80 -27.24 -0.84 0.48
CA ILE A 80 -26.68 0.39 -0.10
C ILE A 80 -27.80 1.40 -0.38
N SER A 81 -28.91 1.31 0.35
CA SER A 81 -30.06 2.22 0.23
C SER A 81 -29.67 3.70 0.44
N ASN A 82 -28.67 3.98 1.29
CA ASN A 82 -28.20 5.33 1.61
C ASN A 82 -26.86 5.68 0.91
N GLU A 83 -26.83 5.58 -0.41
CA GLU A 83 -25.65 5.81 -1.24
C GLU A 83 -24.92 7.15 -0.96
N VAL A 84 -25.68 8.24 -0.76
CA VAL A 84 -25.11 9.57 -0.50
C VAL A 84 -24.35 9.60 0.83
N ASP A 85 -24.89 8.96 1.86
CA ASP A 85 -24.26 8.93 3.18
C ASP A 85 -22.97 8.08 3.15
N ILE A 86 -23.00 6.95 2.45
CA ILE A 86 -21.84 6.06 2.27
C ILE A 86 -20.70 6.80 1.56
N LEU A 87 -21.01 7.47 0.45
CA LEU A 87 -20.02 8.24 -0.31
C LEU A 87 -19.55 9.49 0.44
N SER A 88 -20.37 10.05 1.34
CA SER A 88 -19.94 11.15 2.21
C SER A 88 -18.93 10.69 3.26
N GLN A 89 -19.07 9.46 3.78
CA GLN A 89 -18.18 8.89 4.79
C GLN A 89 -16.90 8.31 4.18
N CYS A 90 -17.01 7.72 2.98
CA CYS A 90 -15.90 7.08 2.27
C CYS A 90 -15.92 7.45 0.77
N PRO A 91 -15.56 8.70 0.42
CA PRO A 91 -15.57 9.16 -0.98
C PRO A 91 -14.56 8.42 -1.86
N GLN A 92 -13.54 7.79 -1.27
CA GLN A 92 -12.49 7.06 -1.99
C GLN A 92 -13.02 5.82 -2.73
N LEU A 93 -14.17 5.27 -2.31
CA LEU A 93 -14.84 4.16 -2.98
C LEU A 93 -15.17 4.44 -4.45
N LEU A 94 -15.34 5.71 -4.83
CA LEU A 94 -15.57 6.10 -6.23
C LEU A 94 -14.37 5.76 -7.14
N ARG A 95 -13.15 5.82 -6.58
CA ARG A 95 -11.91 5.68 -7.35
C ARG A 95 -11.35 4.26 -7.32
N LEU A 96 -11.55 3.55 -6.21
CA LEU A 96 -11.00 2.21 -6.00
C LEU A 96 -11.52 1.21 -7.03
N GLU A 97 -10.72 0.18 -7.28
CA GLU A 97 -11.08 -0.90 -8.20
C GLU A 97 -12.13 -1.79 -7.52
N SER A 98 -13.19 -2.12 -8.26
CA SER A 98 -14.34 -2.85 -7.71
C SER A 98 -13.95 -4.20 -7.10
N PHE A 99 -12.96 -4.90 -7.70
CA PHE A 99 -12.48 -6.17 -7.17
C PHE A 99 -11.78 -6.00 -5.81
N MET A 100 -11.02 -4.92 -5.60
CA MET A 100 -10.32 -4.68 -4.33
C MET A 100 -11.32 -4.45 -3.20
N VAL A 101 -12.38 -3.72 -3.49
CA VAL A 101 -13.46 -3.45 -2.55
C VAL A 101 -14.23 -4.73 -2.23
N GLU A 102 -14.51 -5.55 -3.24
CA GLU A 102 -15.18 -6.85 -3.09
C GLU A 102 -14.38 -7.82 -2.22
N GLU A 103 -13.09 -8.01 -2.50
CA GLU A 103 -12.21 -8.89 -1.73
C GLU A 103 -12.14 -8.46 -0.26
N THR A 104 -12.01 -7.15 -0.03
CA THR A 104 -11.95 -6.58 1.31
C THR A 104 -13.29 -6.72 2.03
N ALA A 105 -14.41 -6.45 1.35
CA ALA A 105 -15.75 -6.61 1.92
C ALA A 105 -16.03 -8.06 2.29
N SER A 106 -15.75 -9.00 1.38
CA SER A 106 -15.91 -10.44 1.61
C SER A 106 -15.13 -10.90 2.85
N CYS A 107 -13.86 -10.49 2.96
CA CYS A 107 -13.04 -10.82 4.12
C CYS A 107 -13.60 -10.22 5.44
N ILE A 108 -14.06 -8.97 5.43
CA ILE A 108 -14.62 -8.36 6.63
C ILE A 108 -15.93 -9.05 7.03
N ILE A 109 -16.76 -9.43 6.06
CA ILE A 109 -18.00 -10.19 6.32
C ILE A 109 -17.66 -11.53 6.97
N ASP A 110 -16.67 -12.25 6.46
CA ASP A 110 -16.22 -13.53 7.03
C ASP A 110 -15.64 -13.38 8.46
N LEU A 111 -15.11 -12.20 8.80
CA LEU A 111 -14.47 -11.94 10.08
C LEU A 111 -15.40 -11.34 11.16
N PHE A 112 -16.34 -10.48 10.76
CA PHE A 112 -17.11 -9.61 11.65
C PHE A 112 -18.61 -9.50 11.32
N ASP A 113 -19.08 -10.13 10.25
CA ASP A 113 -20.43 -10.05 9.69
C ASP A 113 -20.75 -8.80 8.84
N VAL A 114 -21.87 -8.86 8.11
CA VAL A 114 -22.35 -7.82 7.18
C VAL A 114 -22.67 -6.51 7.90
N GLU A 115 -23.22 -6.58 9.12
CA GLU A 115 -23.59 -5.40 9.92
C GLU A 115 -22.35 -4.52 10.23
N TYR A 116 -21.19 -5.15 10.39
CA TYR A 116 -19.94 -4.46 10.68
C TYR A 116 -19.42 -3.67 9.46
N VAL A 117 -19.64 -4.17 8.24
CA VAL A 117 -19.33 -3.41 7.02
C VAL A 117 -20.23 -2.17 6.91
N GLN A 118 -21.50 -2.31 7.26
CA GLN A 118 -22.49 -1.24 7.17
C GLN A 118 -22.28 -0.12 8.19
N SER A 119 -21.66 -0.42 9.34
CA SER A 119 -21.28 0.59 10.31
C SER A 119 -20.00 1.33 9.92
N GLU A 120 -19.09 0.69 9.17
CA GLU A 120 -17.72 1.18 8.97
C GLU A 120 -17.21 1.06 7.53
N TRP A 121 -17.77 1.89 6.65
CA TRP A 121 -17.42 1.97 5.23
C TRP A 121 -15.96 2.36 4.96
N GLN A 122 -15.27 2.96 5.93
CA GLN A 122 -13.87 3.38 5.80
C GLN A 122 -12.93 2.19 5.64
N LEU A 123 -13.27 1.02 6.17
CA LEU A 123 -12.45 -0.19 6.07
C LEU A 123 -12.32 -0.68 4.62
N LEU A 124 -13.36 -0.46 3.81
CA LEU A 124 -13.37 -0.82 2.39
C LEU A 124 -12.41 0.04 1.55
N SER A 125 -11.85 1.11 2.11
CA SER A 125 -10.86 1.94 1.44
C SER A 125 -9.43 1.37 1.47
N TYR A 126 -9.21 0.35 2.30
CA TYR A 126 -7.91 -0.31 2.45
C TYR A 126 -7.85 -1.60 1.62
N PRO A 127 -6.68 -1.98 1.10
CA PRO A 127 -6.51 -3.26 0.46
C PRO A 127 -6.63 -4.41 1.49
N LEU A 128 -7.07 -5.57 1.02
CA LEU A 128 -7.24 -6.78 1.83
C LEU A 128 -6.03 -7.10 2.72
N ASP A 129 -4.82 -7.08 2.13
CA ASP A 129 -3.58 -7.38 2.83
C ASP A 129 -3.34 -6.47 4.05
N ASP A 130 -3.74 -5.20 3.95
CA ASP A 130 -3.58 -4.22 5.03
C ASP A 130 -4.60 -4.47 6.14
N VAL A 131 -5.82 -4.91 5.81
CA VAL A 131 -6.87 -5.27 6.77
C VAL A 131 -6.47 -6.51 7.57
N VAL A 132 -6.03 -7.56 6.87
CA VAL A 132 -5.59 -8.82 7.50
C VAL A 132 -4.37 -8.57 8.38
N TYR A 133 -3.35 -7.87 7.86
CA TYR A 133 -2.17 -7.55 8.64
C TYR A 133 -2.47 -6.60 9.81
N GLY A 134 -3.40 -5.65 9.64
CA GLY A 134 -3.85 -4.77 10.73
C GLY A 134 -4.42 -5.56 11.91
N LEU A 135 -5.18 -6.63 11.63
CA LEU A 135 -5.68 -7.52 12.68
C LEU A 135 -4.56 -8.31 13.37
N GLU A 136 -3.59 -8.82 12.60
CA GLU A 136 -2.40 -9.50 13.13
C GLU A 136 -1.54 -8.56 13.99
N PHE A 137 -1.41 -7.31 13.56
CA PHE A 137 -0.68 -6.27 14.25
C PHE A 137 -1.29 -5.98 15.62
N VAL A 138 -2.62 -5.79 15.68
CA VAL A 138 -3.33 -5.58 16.96
C VAL A 138 -3.18 -6.79 17.87
N SER A 139 -3.35 -8.00 17.33
CA SER A 139 -3.19 -9.25 18.08
C SER A 139 -1.80 -9.33 18.71
N THR A 140 -0.76 -8.95 17.96
CA THR A 140 0.61 -8.88 18.44
C THR A 140 0.81 -7.79 19.50
N MET A 141 0.30 -6.59 19.25
CA MET A 141 0.44 -5.43 20.15
C MET A 141 -0.24 -5.66 21.50
N MET A 142 -1.41 -6.30 21.49
CA MET A 142 -2.18 -6.61 22.69
C MET A 142 -1.72 -7.91 23.36
N MET A 143 -0.82 -8.66 22.73
CA MET A 143 -0.41 -10.01 23.16
C MET A 143 -1.60 -10.96 23.35
N MET A 144 -2.57 -10.89 22.42
CA MET A 144 -3.82 -11.63 22.49
C MET A 144 -3.96 -12.58 21.29
N PRO A 145 -4.65 -13.71 21.46
CA PRO A 145 -5.05 -14.54 20.32
C PRO A 145 -5.88 -13.73 19.32
N GLN A 146 -5.81 -14.10 18.04
CA GLN A 146 -6.62 -13.44 17.01
C GLN A 146 -8.13 -13.55 17.27
N SER A 147 -8.62 -14.64 17.87
CA SER A 147 -10.04 -14.80 18.24
C SER A 147 -10.53 -13.66 19.12
N ASP A 148 -9.75 -13.35 20.17
CA ASP A 148 -10.13 -12.37 21.18
C ASP A 148 -9.93 -10.95 20.64
N THR A 149 -8.90 -10.78 19.80
CA THR A 149 -8.64 -9.54 19.06
C THR A 149 -9.81 -9.20 18.14
N ARG A 150 -10.35 -10.19 17.41
CA ARG A 150 -11.54 -9.99 16.57
C ARG A 150 -12.73 -9.53 17.41
N THR A 151 -12.98 -10.14 18.57
CA THR A 151 -14.08 -9.71 19.44
C THR A 151 -13.94 -8.26 19.90
N ILE A 152 -12.72 -7.80 20.19
CA ILE A 152 -12.46 -6.41 20.60
C ILE A 152 -12.60 -5.46 19.40
N CYS A 153 -12.06 -5.82 18.24
CA CYS A 153 -12.22 -5.05 17.01
C CYS A 153 -13.69 -4.95 16.59
N ALA A 154 -14.48 -6.00 16.78
CA ALA A 154 -15.93 -5.98 16.53
C ALA A 154 -16.66 -4.96 17.42
N GLN A 155 -16.18 -4.75 18.64
CA GLN A 155 -16.72 -3.75 19.57
C GLN A 155 -16.19 -2.34 19.31
N SER A 156 -15.02 -2.22 18.67
CA SER A 156 -14.39 -0.94 18.37
C SER A 156 -13.65 -1.00 17.04
N SER A 157 -14.33 -0.53 16.00
CA SER A 157 -13.79 -0.34 14.66
C SER A 157 -12.57 0.57 14.60
N ALA A 158 -12.53 1.58 15.47
CA ALA A 158 -11.40 2.48 15.64
C ALA A 158 -10.10 1.72 15.96
N LEU A 159 -10.20 0.62 16.72
CA LEU A 159 -9.05 -0.21 17.07
C LEU A 159 -8.52 -0.99 15.88
N LEU A 160 -9.41 -1.51 15.01
CA LEU A 160 -9.02 -2.14 13.76
C LEU A 160 -8.41 -1.12 12.80
N LEU A 161 -9.02 0.06 12.63
CA LEU A 161 -8.50 1.15 11.80
C LEU A 161 -7.10 1.60 12.26
N GLN A 162 -6.91 1.76 13.58
CA GLN A 162 -5.61 2.07 14.16
C GLN A 162 -4.61 0.93 13.95
N GLY A 163 -5.07 -0.33 14.02
CA GLY A 163 -4.29 -1.52 13.70
C GLY A 163 -3.77 -1.51 12.26
N ILE A 164 -4.65 -1.23 11.30
CA ILE A 164 -4.32 -1.13 9.88
C ILE A 164 -3.27 -0.03 9.66
N GLN A 165 -3.51 1.17 10.21
CA GLN A 165 -2.56 2.29 10.09
C GLN A 165 -1.20 1.98 10.74
N GLY A 166 -1.21 1.38 11.93
CA GLY A 166 -0.01 0.93 12.63
C GLY A 166 0.77 -0.10 11.82
N GLY A 167 0.08 -1.10 11.25
CA GLY A 167 0.69 -2.14 10.44
C GLY A 167 1.26 -1.63 9.11
N ILE A 168 0.59 -0.67 8.45
CA ILE A 168 1.15 0.01 7.27
C ILE A 168 2.45 0.73 7.63
N GLN A 169 2.47 1.45 8.77
CA GLN A 169 3.67 2.16 9.23
C GLN A 169 4.79 1.20 9.62
N GLU A 170 4.48 0.10 10.32
CA GLU A 170 5.47 -0.92 10.69
C GLU A 170 6.13 -1.52 9.45
N ARG A 171 5.34 -1.97 8.46
CA ARG A 171 5.90 -2.53 7.22
C ARG A 171 6.70 -1.50 6.43
N ALA A 172 6.27 -0.24 6.41
CA ALA A 172 7.04 0.82 5.77
C ALA A 172 8.43 1.00 6.43
N VAL A 173 8.49 0.99 7.75
CA VAL A 173 9.75 1.07 8.51
C VAL A 173 10.60 -0.18 8.29
N GLN A 174 10.00 -1.37 8.31
CA GLN A 174 10.70 -2.63 8.08
C GLN A 174 11.34 -2.67 6.68
N THR A 175 10.61 -2.26 5.65
CA THR A 175 11.14 -2.16 4.28
C THR A 175 12.27 -1.14 4.19
N ALA A 176 12.11 0.03 4.80
CA ALA A 176 13.16 1.05 4.82
C ALA A 176 14.43 0.58 5.54
N LEU A 177 14.30 -0.13 6.66
CA LEU A 177 15.42 -0.73 7.39
C LEU A 177 16.08 -1.86 6.60
N GLY A 178 15.28 -2.70 5.92
CA GLY A 178 15.77 -3.73 5.01
C GLY A 178 16.63 -3.14 3.89
N ALA A 179 16.10 -2.13 3.19
CA ALA A 179 16.83 -1.42 2.14
C ALA A 179 18.10 -0.73 2.68
N ALA A 180 18.04 -0.07 3.83
CA ALA A 180 19.20 0.55 4.45
C ALA A 180 20.29 -0.47 4.83
N SER A 181 19.89 -1.65 5.32
CA SER A 181 20.79 -2.77 5.62
C SER A 181 21.46 -3.32 4.36
N GLU A 182 20.70 -3.49 3.29
CA GLU A 182 21.23 -3.93 1.98
C GLU A 182 22.23 -2.92 1.40
N VAL A 183 21.89 -1.62 1.42
CA VAL A 183 22.79 -0.55 0.98
C VAL A 183 24.07 -0.55 1.81
N THR A 184 23.98 -0.72 3.13
CA THR A 184 25.15 -0.80 4.01
C THR A 184 26.02 -2.04 3.70
N SER A 185 25.40 -3.18 3.42
CA SER A 185 26.08 -4.42 3.02
C SER A 185 26.78 -4.26 1.66
N GLN A 186 26.14 -3.60 0.70
CA GLN A 186 26.73 -3.31 -0.60
C GLN A 186 27.89 -2.30 -0.48
N ALA A 187 27.72 -1.23 0.31
CA ALA A 187 28.76 -0.25 0.56
C ALA A 187 29.99 -0.87 1.22
N THR A 188 29.80 -1.73 2.22
CA THR A 188 30.93 -2.46 2.86
C THR A 188 31.63 -3.40 1.89
N LYS A 189 30.90 -4.13 1.04
CA LYS A 189 31.47 -4.95 -0.04
C LYS A 189 32.25 -4.11 -1.06
N ALA A 190 31.72 -2.95 -1.45
CA ALA A 190 32.37 -2.03 -2.39
C ALA A 190 33.69 -1.48 -1.80
N ILE A 191 33.66 -0.99 -0.56
CA ILE A 191 34.87 -0.52 0.14
C ILE A 191 35.92 -1.62 0.24
N ALA A 192 35.52 -2.84 0.61
CA ALA A 192 36.44 -3.98 0.68
C ALA A 192 37.04 -4.33 -0.69
N SER A 193 36.22 -4.33 -1.75
CA SER A 193 36.65 -4.56 -3.14
C SER A 193 37.65 -3.49 -3.61
N ASP A 194 37.36 -2.21 -3.37
CA ASP A 194 38.23 -1.09 -3.76
C ASP A 194 39.55 -1.10 -2.98
N THR A 195 39.49 -1.46 -1.70
CA THR A 195 40.69 -1.65 -0.87
C THR A 195 41.56 -2.78 -1.46
N MET A 196 40.98 -3.92 -1.82
CA MET A 196 41.72 -5.03 -2.45
C MET A 196 42.27 -4.68 -3.84
N LYS A 197 41.52 -3.94 -4.67
CA LYS A 197 41.99 -3.43 -5.97
C LYS A 197 43.18 -2.50 -5.79
N SER A 198 43.12 -1.57 -4.83
CA SER A 198 44.24 -0.67 -4.52
C SER A 198 45.50 -1.44 -4.06
N PHE A 199 45.34 -2.46 -3.21
CA PHE A 199 46.45 -3.31 -2.77
C PHE A 199 47.05 -4.12 -3.91
N ARG A 200 46.24 -4.63 -4.83
CA ARG A 200 46.72 -5.33 -6.04
C ARG A 200 47.50 -4.38 -6.95
N GLN A 201 46.99 -3.17 -7.19
CA GLN A 201 47.68 -2.14 -7.99
C GLN A 201 49.01 -1.70 -7.36
N LEU A 202 49.07 -1.54 -6.03
CA LEU A 202 50.31 -1.26 -5.31
C LEU A 202 51.34 -2.38 -5.45
N ARG A 203 50.91 -3.65 -5.43
CA ARG A 203 51.79 -4.80 -5.63
C ARG A 203 52.33 -4.89 -7.05
N THR A 204 51.51 -4.63 -8.08
CA THR A 204 51.97 -4.64 -9.48
C THR A 204 52.92 -3.48 -9.76
N ASN A 205 52.63 -2.28 -9.24
CA ASN A 205 53.50 -1.11 -9.40
C ASN A 205 54.86 -1.25 -8.70
N ARG A 206 54.95 -2.01 -7.60
CA ARG A 206 56.23 -2.35 -6.97
C ARG A 206 57.05 -3.39 -7.73
N ARG A 207 56.40 -4.30 -8.49
CA ARG A 207 57.10 -5.30 -9.31
C ARG A 207 57.67 -4.73 -10.61
N ASN A 208 57.02 -3.74 -11.21
CA ASN A 208 57.46 -3.10 -12.45
C ASN A 208 58.55 -2.02 -12.25
N LYS A 209 59.08 -1.87 -11.03
CA LYS A 209 60.16 -0.92 -10.68
C LYS A 209 61.52 -1.59 -10.44
N ILE A 210 61.67 -2.86 -10.83
CA ILE A 210 62.93 -3.62 -10.88
C ILE A 210 63.25 -3.85 -12.35
#